data_AF-A0A3C0PIB8-F1
#
_entry.id   AF-A0A3C0PIB8-F1
#
_cell.length_a   1.000
_cell.length_b   1.000
_cell.length_c   1.000
_cell.angle_alpha   90.00
_cell.angle_beta   90.00
_cell.angle_gamma   90.00
#
_symmetry.space_group_name_H-M   'P 1'
#
loop_
_entity.id
_entity.type
_entity.pdbx_description
1 polymer ?
#
loop_
_entity_poly.entity_id
_entity_poly.type
_entity_poly.pdbx_seq_one_letter_code
_entity_poly.pdbx_strand_id
1 'polypeptide(L)'
;MAIRWMKNVIIDGEKGSIEIQLGARKLGDKCYTRINNEIELWFDNISDTRDDIIAQGLDILKQRLEGKEINGVNGLPYDWQ
;
A
#
# COMPACT_ATOMS: atom_id res chain seq x y z
N MET A 1 14.55 6.16 10.60
CA MET A 1 13.29 6.84 10.21
C MET A 1 12.66 5.91 9.19
N ALA A 2 11.50 5.30 9.50
CA ALA A 2 10.89 4.32 8.60
C ALA A 2 10.44 4.99 7.31
N ILE A 3 10.71 4.36 6.16
CA ILE A 3 10.35 4.91 4.86
C ILE A 3 8.93 4.46 4.56
N ARG A 4 8.01 5.40 4.36
CA ARG A 4 6.62 5.10 4.01
C ARG A 4 6.36 5.49 2.56
N TRP A 5 5.70 4.59 1.85
CA TRP A 5 5.07 4.87 0.58
C TRP A 5 3.57 5.05 0.84
N MET A 6 3.00 6.17 0.41
CA MET A 6 1.59 6.48 0.66
C MET A 6 0.98 7.17 -0.55
N LYS A 7 -0.26 6.82 -0.87
CA LYS A 7 -1.06 7.46 -1.91
C LYS A 7 -2.46 7.75 -1.39
N ASN A 8 -2.99 8.91 -1.75
CA ASN A 8 -4.39 9.24 -1.54
C ASN A 8 -5.20 8.67 -2.71
N VAL A 9 -6.32 8.05 -2.39
CA VAL A 9 -7.21 7.38 -3.32
C VAL A 9 -8.66 7.66 -2.94
N ILE A 10 -9.59 7.32 -3.82
CA ILE A 10 -11.02 7.29 -3.56
C ILE A 10 -11.41 5.82 -3.60
N ILE A 11 -11.97 5.30 -2.49
CA ILE A 11 -12.40 3.91 -2.35
C ILE A 11 -13.92 3.94 -2.16
N ASP A 12 -14.67 3.31 -3.07
CA ASP A 12 -16.14 3.29 -3.07
C ASP A 12 -16.78 4.70 -2.95
N GLY A 13 -16.15 5.69 -3.59
CA GLY A 13 -16.61 7.09 -3.58
C GLY A 13 -16.18 7.90 -2.36
N GLU A 14 -15.53 7.27 -1.36
CA GLU A 14 -15.01 7.96 -0.18
C GLU A 14 -13.51 8.25 -0.29
N LYS A 15 -13.09 9.41 0.23
CA LYS A 15 -11.66 9.75 0.28
C LYS A 15 -10.93 8.83 1.24
N GLY A 16 -9.85 8.23 0.77
CA GLY A 16 -9.01 7.36 1.56
C GLY A 16 -7.52 7.46 1.23
N SER A 17 -6.74 6.62 1.87
CA SER A 17 -5.32 6.47 1.64
C SER A 17 -4.92 5.01 1.70
N ILE A 18 -3.92 4.65 0.92
CA ILE A 18 -3.20 3.39 1.02
C ILE A 18 -1.76 3.68 1.41
N GLU A 19 -1.22 2.89 2.32
CA GLU A 19 0.12 3.05 2.87
C GLU A 19 0.85 1.71 2.87
N ILE A 20 2.13 1.75 2.52
CA ILE A 20 3.09 0.66 2.64
C ILE A 20 4.27 1.18 3.43
N GLN A 21 4.55 0.57 4.59
CA GLN A 21 5.78 0.83 5.33
C GLN A 21 6.88 -0.08 4.82
N LEU A 22 7.93 0.55 4.31
CA LEU A 22 9.19 -0.09 3.97
C LEU A 22 10.02 -0.12 5.27
N GLY A 23 10.75 -1.20 5.51
CA GLY A 23 11.51 -1.45 6.74
C GLY A 23 12.28 -0.24 7.32
N ALA A 24 12.50 -0.24 8.63
CA ALA A 24 13.00 0.93 9.36
C ALA A 24 14.52 1.16 9.24
N ARG A 25 15.30 0.10 9.04
CA ARG A 25 16.77 0.13 8.95
C ARG A 25 17.29 -0.61 7.72
N LYS A 26 16.64 -1.71 7.35
CA LYS A 26 16.89 -2.47 6.13
C LYS A 26 15.58 -2.72 5.42
N LEU A 27 15.65 -2.84 4.09
CA LEU A 27 14.50 -3.18 3.26
C LEU A 27 13.96 -4.59 3.59
N GLY A 28 14.79 -5.45 4.20
CA GLY A 28 14.47 -6.72 4.87
C GLY A 28 13.74 -6.68 6.20
N ASP A 29 13.48 -5.51 6.78
CA ASP A 29 12.76 -5.42 8.05
C ASP A 29 11.25 -5.56 7.83
N LYS A 30 10.53 -5.95 8.88
CA LYS A 30 9.06 -6.07 8.87
C LYS A 30 8.39 -4.88 8.17
N CYS A 31 7.57 -5.21 7.18
CA CYS A 31 6.80 -4.27 6.38
C CYS A 31 5.31 -4.41 6.75
N TYR A 32 4.53 -3.36 6.51
CA TYR A 32 3.08 -3.44 6.64
C TYR A 32 2.36 -2.71 5.51
N THR A 33 1.13 -3.13 5.26
CA THR A 33 0.16 -2.37 4.46
C THR A 33 -0.95 -1.84 5.34
N ARG A 34 -1.46 -0.65 5.04
CA ARG A 34 -2.60 -0.05 5.73
C ARG A 34 -3.50 0.67 4.74
N ILE A 35 -4.80 0.58 4.98
CA ILE A 35 -5.84 1.30 4.24
C ILE A 35 -6.48 2.25 5.25
N ASN A 36 -6.50 3.55 4.96
CA ASN A 36 -7.03 4.58 5.85
C ASN A 36 -6.45 4.48 7.28
N ASN A 37 -7.34 4.36 8.28
CA ASN A 37 -7.03 4.16 9.69
C ASN A 37 -7.26 2.70 10.13
N GLU A 38 -7.29 1.75 9.19
CA GLU A 38 -7.39 0.33 9.53
C GLU A 38 -6.13 -0.19 10.25
N ILE A 39 -6.25 -1.38 10.83
CA ILE A 39 -5.13 -2.09 11.44
C ILE A 39 -4.07 -2.40 10.38
N GLU A 40 -2.81 -2.23 10.76
CA GLU A 40 -1.63 -2.56 9.97
C GLU A 40 -1.59 -4.07 9.68
N LEU A 41 -1.58 -4.43 8.40
CA LEU A 41 -1.36 -5.81 7.99
C LEU A 41 0.13 -6.02 7.72
N TRP A 42 0.78 -6.69 8.66
CA TRP A 42 2.19 -7.01 8.59
C TRP A 42 2.45 -8.13 7.59
N PHE A 43 3.55 -8.00 6.84
CA PHE A 43 4.01 -9.03 5.91
C PHE A 43 5.54 -9.11 5.93
N ASP A 44 6.04 -10.31 5.67
CA ASP A 44 7.47 -10.54 5.46
C ASP A 44 7.79 -10.23 3.99
N ASN A 45 8.79 -9.40 3.78
CA ASN A 45 9.22 -9.04 2.44
C ASN A 45 10.08 -10.17 1.83
N ILE A 46 9.89 -10.42 0.54
CA ILE A 46 10.62 -11.49 -0.18
C ILE A 46 11.97 -10.97 -0.74
N SER A 47 12.11 -9.65 -0.86
CA SER A 47 13.27 -8.99 -1.47
C SER A 47 13.71 -7.78 -0.64
N ASP A 48 15.01 -7.48 -0.66
CA ASP A 48 15.61 -6.30 -0.04
C ASP A 48 15.62 -5.07 -0.95
N THR A 49 14.94 -5.10 -2.10
CA THR A 49 14.81 -3.91 -2.95
C THR A 49 13.52 -3.15 -2.65
N ARG A 50 13.58 -1.82 -2.76
CA ARG A 50 12.43 -0.96 -2.51
C ARG A 50 11.27 -1.26 -3.44
N ASP A 51 11.55 -1.41 -4.73
CA ASP A 51 10.51 -1.55 -5.75
C ASP A 51 9.80 -2.90 -5.61
N ASP A 52 10.52 -3.97 -5.26
CA ASP A 52 9.92 -5.28 -5.00
C ASP A 52 9.02 -5.26 -3.76
N ILE A 53 9.42 -4.57 -2.69
CA ILE A 53 8.59 -4.45 -1.47
C ILE A 53 7.33 -3.65 -1.75
N ILE A 54 7.45 -2.57 -2.55
CA ILE A 54 6.29 -1.80 -2.98
C ILE A 54 5.37 -2.67 -3.83
N ALA A 55 5.90 -3.40 -4.81
CA ALA A 55 5.11 -4.30 -5.65
C ALA A 55 4.36 -5.35 -4.81
N GLN A 56 5.06 -6.00 -3.86
CA GLN A 56 4.45 -6.96 -2.94
C GLN A 56 3.35 -6.31 -2.08
N GLY A 57 3.60 -5.11 -1.53
CA GLY A 57 2.62 -4.37 -0.75
C GLY A 57 1.41 -3.94 -1.58
N LEU A 58 1.60 -3.54 -2.84
CA LEU A 58 0.52 -3.22 -3.76
C LEU A 58 -0.33 -4.45 -4.08
N ASP A 59 0.26 -5.62 -4.26
CA ASP A 59 -0.49 -6.85 -4.51
C ASP A 59 -1.32 -7.27 -3.30
N ILE A 60 -0.79 -7.12 -2.08
CA ILE A 60 -1.55 -7.31 -0.84
C ILE A 60 -2.72 -6.32 -0.76
N LEU A 61 -2.49 -5.04 -1.10
CA LEU A 61 -3.54 -4.02 -1.11
C LEU A 61 -4.62 -4.30 -2.17
N LYS A 62 -4.24 -4.76 -3.37
CA LYS A 62 -5.19 -5.17 -4.42
C LYS A 62 -6.09 -6.30 -3.94
N GLN A 63 -5.52 -7.32 -3.29
CA GLN A 63 -6.31 -8.43 -2.73
C GLN A 63 -7.26 -7.94 -1.63
N ARG A 64 -6.79 -7.07 -0.72
CA ARG A 64 -7.63 -6.52 0.36
C ARG A 64 -8.77 -5.64 -0.15
N LEU A 65 -8.57 -4.99 -1.29
CA LEU A 65 -9.53 -4.09 -1.91
C LEU A 65 -10.25 -4.74 -3.10
N GLU A 66 -10.13 -6.08 -3.24
CA GLU A 66 -10.83 -6.82 -4.28
C GLU A 66 -12.35 -6.60 -4.13
N GLY A 67 -13.01 -6.25 -5.23
CA GLY A 67 -14.43 -5.92 -5.25
C GLY A 67 -14.78 -4.49 -4.85
N LYS A 68 -13.82 -3.63 -4.50
CA LYS A 68 -14.03 -2.19 -4.28
C LYS A 68 -13.67 -1.37 -5.52
N GLU A 69 -14.37 -0.27 -5.73
CA GLU A 69 -14.01 0.69 -6.78
C GLU A 69 -12.92 1.63 -6.26
N ILE A 70 -11.77 1.65 -6.94
CA ILE A 70 -10.65 2.50 -6.54
C ILE A 70 -10.31 3.47 -7.65
N ASN A 71 -10.46 4.75 -7.33
CA ASN A 71 -10.12 5.85 -8.22
C ASN A 71 -8.96 6.67 -7.63
N GLY A 72 -8.13 7.24 -8.49
CA GLY A 72 -7.21 8.30 -8.11
C GLY A 72 -7.98 9.54 -7.63
N VAL A 73 -7.27 10.45 -6.97
CA VAL A 73 -7.83 11.75 -6.55
C VAL A 73 -8.33 12.63 -7.70
N ASN A 74 -7.95 12.30 -8.93
CA ASN A 74 -8.42 12.90 -10.17
C ASN A 74 -9.76 12.32 -10.67
N GLY A 75 -10.31 11.30 -10.00
CA GLY A 75 -11.53 10.61 -10.41
C GLY A 75 -11.35 9.59 -11.53
N LEU A 76 -10.13 9.33 -11.98
CA LEU A 76 -9.83 8.24 -12.92
C LEU A 76 -9.56 6.94 -12.16
N PRO A 77 -9.73 5.76 -12.77
CA PRO A 77 -9.33 4.50 -12.17
C PRO A 77 -7.90 4.56 -11.62
N TYR A 78 -7.69 4.03 -10.42
CA TYR A 78 -6.39 4.07 -9.78
C TYR A 78 -5.39 3.19 -10.55
N ASP A 79 -4.28 3.80 -10.98
CA ASP A 79 -3.18 3.08 -11.60
C ASP A 79 -2.30 2.43 -10.54
N TRP A 80 -2.16 1.11 -10.63
CA TRP A 80 -1.36 0.29 -9.73
C TRP A 80 0.09 0.11 -10.21
N GLN A 81 0.48 0.70 -11.34
CA GLN A 81 1.84 0.69 -11.88
C GLN A 81 2.72 1.84 -11.36
#